data_AF-A0A9E2LSL8-F1
#
_entry.id   AF-A0A9E2LSL8-F1
#
_cell.length_a   1.000
_cell.length_b   1.000
_cell.length_c   1.000
_cell.angle_alpha   90.00
_cell.angle_beta   90.00
_cell.angle_gamma   90.00
#
_symmetry.space_group_name_H-M   'P 1'
#
loop_
_entity.id
_entity.type
_entity.pdbx_description
1 polymer ?
#
loop_
_entity_poly.entity_id
_entity_poly.type
_entity_poly.pdbx_seq_one_letter_code
_entity_poly.pdbx_strand_id
1 'polypeptide(L)'
;MLLSQKTLENLRDMINERTEYRSGPKLVQFFNDLGFNDRYAQGFPSRWVFTDERLAKINGTPALDECIKRTFAPINFVSRIPELDQLIGEFNQYLAFDKWRLVRDGADVSFKRLEKVEIDETGDQESSFLSREFGSIHTDGLGLDGPVAAVLENRLKEIEKCFSAAAPLAVIFLAGSTLEGVFLGLAVQFPRQFNSTRASPKDANGKVRQFQDWTLSNYIDVAKELGIIEHDTYKFSHTLRDFRNYIHPFEQMASGFAPRNRTAEICLQVLRAAIHDLQESINSLRI
;
A
#
# COMPACT_ATOMS: atom_id res chain seq x y z
N MET A 1 27.15 2.56 8.89
CA MET A 1 26.17 2.34 9.99
C MET A 1 26.53 1.10 10.82
N LEU A 2 25.99 0.95 12.05
CA LEU A 2 26.14 -0.25 12.88
C LEU A 2 24.78 -0.95 13.00
N LEU A 3 24.68 -2.20 12.56
CA LEU A 3 23.45 -2.98 12.51
C LEU A 3 23.39 -4.07 13.56
N SER A 4 22.17 -4.37 14.04
CA SER A 4 21.90 -5.49 14.92
C SER A 4 22.14 -6.84 14.22
N GLN A 5 22.35 -7.89 15.01
CA GLN A 5 22.52 -9.25 14.48
C GLN A 5 21.32 -9.68 13.61
N LYS A 6 20.09 -9.34 14.01
CA LYS A 6 18.89 -9.72 13.27
C LYS A 6 18.81 -9.03 11.91
N THR A 7 19.21 -7.77 11.83
CA THR A 7 19.29 -7.03 10.57
C THR A 7 20.38 -7.59 9.67
N LEU A 8 21.53 -8.02 10.22
CA LEU A 8 22.58 -8.69 9.45
C LEU A 8 22.14 -10.04 8.90
N GLU A 9 21.41 -10.84 9.68
CA GLU A 9 20.81 -12.11 9.22
C GLU A 9 19.85 -11.86 8.04
N ASN A 10 19.00 -10.84 8.13
CA ASN A 10 18.11 -10.49 7.02
C ASN A 10 18.91 -10.01 5.79
N LEU A 11 19.92 -9.16 5.98
CA LEU A 11 20.79 -8.71 4.90
C LEU A 11 21.52 -9.87 4.22
N ARG A 12 21.98 -10.87 5.00
CA ARG A 12 22.56 -12.10 4.46
C ARG A 12 21.59 -12.79 3.51
N ASP A 13 20.33 -12.94 3.91
CA ASP A 13 19.33 -13.62 3.10
C ASP A 13 19.04 -12.81 1.81
N MET A 14 18.99 -11.48 1.92
CA MET A 14 18.89 -10.57 0.77
C MET A 14 20.05 -10.76 -0.21
N ILE A 15 21.29 -10.78 0.28
CA ILE A 15 22.50 -10.98 -0.52
C ILE A 15 22.55 -12.39 -1.13
N ASN A 16 22.20 -13.41 -0.36
CA ASN A 16 22.40 -14.79 -0.80
C ASN A 16 21.34 -15.20 -1.82
N GLU A 17 20.07 -14.95 -1.53
CA GLU A 17 18.97 -15.60 -2.23
C GLU A 17 17.91 -14.64 -2.77
N ARG A 18 17.54 -13.58 -2.02
CA ARG A 18 16.28 -12.86 -2.29
C ARG A 18 16.37 -11.81 -3.38
N THR A 19 17.44 -11.03 -3.45
CA THR A 19 17.62 -10.06 -4.55
C THR A 19 18.00 -10.76 -5.85
N GLU A 20 18.83 -11.79 -5.71
CA GLU A 20 19.22 -12.73 -6.75
C GLU A 20 19.90 -13.94 -6.09
N TYR A 21 19.89 -15.08 -6.75
CA TYR A 21 20.63 -16.25 -6.29
C TYR A 21 22.14 -16.08 -6.56
N ARG A 22 22.93 -15.99 -5.48
CA ARG A 22 24.41 -15.93 -5.55
C ARG A 22 25.05 -17.23 -5.10
N SER A 23 25.60 -17.99 -6.04
CA SER A 23 26.43 -19.16 -5.74
C SER A 23 27.68 -18.79 -4.91
N GLY A 24 28.36 -19.78 -4.32
CA GLY A 24 29.58 -19.55 -3.52
C GLY A 24 30.65 -18.68 -4.23
N PRO A 25 31.01 -18.96 -5.50
CA PRO A 25 31.91 -18.09 -6.26
C PRO A 25 31.38 -16.67 -6.46
N LYS A 26 30.06 -16.50 -6.72
CA LYS A 26 29.44 -15.17 -6.87
C LYS A 26 29.45 -14.38 -5.56
N LEU A 27 29.28 -15.03 -4.42
CA LEU A 27 29.40 -14.38 -3.10
C LEU A 27 30.82 -13.91 -2.84
N VAL A 28 31.83 -14.74 -3.17
CA VAL A 28 33.24 -14.33 -3.10
C VAL A 28 33.49 -13.12 -3.98
N GLN A 29 33.01 -13.13 -5.21
CA GLN A 29 33.13 -11.97 -6.11
C GLN A 29 32.47 -10.72 -5.53
N PHE A 30 31.22 -10.83 -5.06
CA PHE A 30 30.47 -9.71 -4.47
C PHE A 30 31.24 -9.04 -3.31
N PHE A 31 31.80 -9.83 -2.39
CA PHE A 31 32.58 -9.29 -1.28
C PHE A 31 33.98 -8.82 -1.71
N ASN A 32 34.61 -9.45 -2.71
CA ASN A 32 35.88 -8.95 -3.24
C ASN A 32 35.71 -7.56 -3.87
N ASP A 33 34.58 -7.29 -4.53
CA ASP A 33 34.26 -5.97 -5.08
C ASP A 33 34.00 -4.92 -3.97
N LEU A 34 33.84 -5.35 -2.71
CA LEU A 34 33.79 -4.51 -1.50
C LEU A 34 35.15 -4.38 -0.80
N GLY A 35 36.23 -4.92 -1.39
CA GLY A 35 37.59 -4.80 -0.89
C GLY A 35 38.15 -6.04 -0.19
N PHE A 36 37.42 -7.17 -0.18
CA PHE A 36 37.98 -8.45 0.24
C PHE A 36 38.85 -9.08 -0.87
N ASN A 37 39.57 -10.16 -0.55
CA ASN A 37 40.43 -10.88 -1.50
C ASN A 37 40.36 -12.39 -1.25
N ASP A 38 39.15 -12.91 -1.09
CA ASP A 38 38.89 -14.32 -0.85
C ASP A 38 38.93 -15.12 -2.16
N ARG A 39 39.18 -16.43 -2.05
CA ARG A 39 39.17 -17.36 -3.18
C ARG A 39 38.26 -18.55 -2.86
N TYR A 40 37.38 -18.89 -3.78
CA TYR A 40 36.51 -20.05 -3.66
C TYR A 40 37.29 -21.33 -4.01
N ALA A 41 37.44 -22.25 -3.05
CA ALA A 41 38.25 -23.47 -3.20
C ALA A 41 37.69 -24.64 -2.36
N GLN A 42 38.31 -25.82 -2.45
CA GLN A 42 37.91 -26.96 -1.62
C GLN A 42 38.08 -26.64 -0.13
N GLY A 43 37.06 -26.95 0.68
CA GLY A 43 37.01 -26.59 2.10
C GLY A 43 36.42 -25.20 2.39
N PHE A 44 35.87 -24.52 1.38
CA PHE A 44 35.19 -23.24 1.57
C PHE A 44 33.97 -23.38 2.51
N PRO A 45 33.74 -22.42 3.43
CA PRO A 45 32.59 -22.45 4.31
C PRO A 45 31.27 -22.43 3.53
N SER A 46 30.19 -22.84 4.19
CA SER A 46 28.85 -22.72 3.62
C SER A 46 28.49 -21.26 3.33
N ARG A 47 27.61 -21.01 2.36
CA ARG A 47 27.25 -19.66 1.87
C ARG A 47 26.81 -18.72 3.00
N TRP A 48 25.98 -19.22 3.92
CA TRP A 48 25.46 -18.40 5.01
C TRP A 48 26.58 -18.03 6.00
N VAL A 49 27.45 -18.97 6.36
CA VAL A 49 28.61 -18.74 7.23
C VAL A 49 29.56 -17.72 6.60
N PHE A 50 29.89 -17.90 5.32
CA PHE A 50 30.79 -16.97 4.62
C PHE A 50 30.23 -15.55 4.64
N THR A 51 28.97 -15.37 4.27
CA THR A 51 28.33 -14.06 4.23
C THR A 51 28.26 -13.42 5.63
N ASP A 52 27.91 -14.18 6.67
CA ASP A 52 27.89 -13.67 8.05
C ASP A 52 29.28 -13.23 8.53
N GLU A 53 30.33 -14.00 8.24
CA GLU A 53 31.71 -13.63 8.57
C GLU A 53 32.15 -12.32 7.87
N ARG A 54 31.72 -12.11 6.62
CA ARG A 54 32.05 -10.87 5.89
C ARG A 54 31.25 -9.69 6.39
N LEU A 55 29.94 -9.87 6.61
CA LEU A 55 29.07 -8.83 7.16
C LEU A 55 29.54 -8.38 8.54
N ALA A 56 29.96 -9.30 9.41
CA ALA A 56 30.50 -8.98 10.72
C ALA A 56 31.77 -8.10 10.64
N LYS A 57 32.64 -8.33 9.65
CA LYS A 57 33.87 -7.54 9.45
C LYS A 57 33.62 -6.12 8.97
N ILE A 58 32.56 -5.89 8.18
CA ILE A 58 32.24 -4.56 7.64
C ILE A 58 31.22 -3.81 8.49
N ASN A 59 30.54 -4.47 9.44
CA ASN A 59 29.55 -3.82 10.29
C ASN A 59 30.15 -2.65 11.08
N GLY A 60 29.51 -1.48 11.05
CA GLY A 60 30.05 -0.25 11.64
C GLY A 60 30.97 0.56 10.72
N THR A 61 31.26 0.09 9.50
CA THR A 61 32.16 0.77 8.55
C THR A 61 31.40 1.30 7.32
N PRO A 62 31.99 2.22 6.53
CA PRO A 62 31.41 2.66 5.24
C PRO A 62 31.21 1.53 4.22
N ALA A 63 31.97 0.43 4.34
CA ALA A 63 31.84 -0.71 3.44
C ALA A 63 30.50 -1.44 3.62
N LEU A 64 29.88 -1.37 4.80
CA LEU A 64 28.53 -1.91 5.01
C LEU A 64 27.48 -1.12 4.24
N ASP A 65 27.60 0.21 4.25
CA ASP A 65 26.68 1.11 3.53
C ASP A 65 26.75 0.83 2.02
N GLU A 66 27.97 0.65 1.49
CA GLU A 66 28.20 0.25 0.11
C GLU A 66 27.67 -1.16 -0.20
N CYS A 67 27.87 -2.12 0.72
CA CYS A 67 27.34 -3.48 0.60
C CYS A 67 25.82 -3.47 0.38
N ILE A 68 25.08 -2.76 1.25
CA ILE A 68 23.62 -2.67 1.17
C ILE A 68 23.21 -1.96 -0.14
N LYS A 69 23.84 -0.83 -0.49
CA LYS A 69 23.52 -0.11 -1.73
C LYS A 69 23.68 -0.99 -2.96
N ARG A 70 24.71 -1.84 -3.02
CA ARG A 70 24.91 -2.80 -4.12
C ARG A 70 23.87 -3.90 -4.14
N THR A 71 23.50 -4.42 -2.97
CA THR A 71 22.43 -5.43 -2.84
C THR A 71 21.11 -4.92 -3.42
N PHE A 72 20.77 -3.66 -3.16
CA PHE A 72 19.52 -3.02 -3.59
C PHE A 72 19.68 -2.07 -4.79
N ALA A 73 20.75 -2.21 -5.57
CA ALA A 73 21.02 -1.28 -6.68
C ALA A 73 19.93 -1.38 -7.77
N PRO A 74 19.21 -0.29 -8.11
CA PRO A 74 18.08 -0.34 -9.06
C PRO A 74 18.41 -0.92 -10.44
N ILE A 75 19.66 -0.77 -10.88
CA ILE A 75 20.15 -1.35 -12.14
C ILE A 75 20.06 -2.89 -12.19
N ASN A 76 20.07 -3.57 -11.04
CA ASN A 76 19.92 -5.03 -10.97
C ASN A 76 18.45 -5.49 -11.12
N PHE A 77 17.52 -4.53 -11.14
CA PHE A 77 16.07 -4.74 -11.15
C PHE A 77 15.40 -4.03 -12.33
N VAL A 78 16.10 -3.87 -13.46
CA VAL A 78 15.49 -3.36 -14.71
C VAL A 78 14.26 -4.20 -15.06
N SER A 79 13.13 -3.53 -15.32
CA SER A 79 11.80 -4.13 -15.53
C SER A 79 11.19 -4.87 -14.32
N ARG A 80 11.84 -4.80 -13.15
CA ARG A 80 11.42 -5.42 -11.88
C ARG A 80 11.50 -4.43 -10.71
N ILE A 81 11.35 -3.13 -10.98
CA ILE A 81 11.39 -2.08 -9.96
C ILE A 81 10.35 -2.30 -8.83
N PRO A 82 9.11 -2.75 -9.10
CA PRO A 82 8.17 -3.05 -8.03
C PRO A 82 8.66 -4.14 -7.05
N GLU A 83 9.40 -5.14 -7.56
CA GLU A 83 10.02 -6.19 -6.73
C GLU A 83 11.12 -5.60 -5.83
N LEU A 84 11.94 -4.68 -6.36
CA LEU A 84 12.93 -3.95 -5.58
C LEU A 84 12.28 -3.15 -4.45
N ASP A 85 11.22 -2.41 -4.75
CA ASP A 85 10.52 -1.59 -3.76
C ASP A 85 9.99 -2.47 -2.61
N GLN A 86 9.39 -3.61 -2.94
CA GLN A 86 8.95 -4.58 -1.94
C GLN A 86 10.12 -5.09 -1.07
N LEU A 87 11.24 -5.47 -1.68
CA LEU A 87 12.42 -5.97 -0.94
C LEU A 87 13.03 -4.88 -0.03
N ILE A 88 13.03 -3.62 -0.48
CA ILE A 88 13.45 -2.47 0.34
C ILE A 88 12.51 -2.29 1.53
N GLY A 89 11.19 -2.39 1.32
CA GLY A 89 10.19 -2.36 2.39
C GLY A 89 10.42 -3.40 3.47
N GLU A 90 10.57 -4.64 3.05
CA GLU A 90 10.82 -5.76 3.95
C GLU A 90 12.15 -5.62 4.70
N PHE A 91 13.21 -5.16 4.03
CA PHE A 91 14.49 -4.89 4.71
C PHE A 91 14.36 -3.74 5.73
N ASN A 92 13.58 -2.71 5.40
CA ASN A 92 13.34 -1.57 6.28
C ASN A 92 12.63 -1.94 7.59
N GLN A 93 11.83 -3.02 7.62
CA GLN A 93 11.24 -3.52 8.87
C GLN A 93 12.30 -3.92 9.90
N TYR A 94 13.47 -4.39 9.45
CA TYR A 94 14.60 -4.71 10.33
C TYR A 94 15.47 -3.47 10.57
N LEU A 95 15.77 -2.73 9.50
CA LEU A 95 16.67 -1.58 9.53
C LEU A 95 16.15 -0.44 10.42
N ALA A 96 14.83 -0.32 10.58
CA ALA A 96 14.20 0.66 11.46
C ALA A 96 14.62 0.49 12.93
N PHE A 97 14.84 -0.74 13.42
CA PHE A 97 15.33 -1.00 14.77
C PHE A 97 16.76 -0.47 14.99
N ASP A 98 17.53 -0.37 13.91
CA ASP A 98 18.87 0.23 13.90
C ASP A 98 18.83 1.75 13.64
N LYS A 99 17.64 2.36 13.60
CA LYS A 99 17.38 3.79 13.37
C LYS A 99 17.79 4.28 11.97
N TRP A 100 17.67 3.40 10.98
CA TRP A 100 17.93 3.72 9.58
C TRP A 100 16.77 3.30 8.69
N ARG A 101 16.63 3.96 7.54
CA ARG A 101 15.72 3.60 6.46
C ARG A 101 16.46 3.70 5.14
N LEU A 102 16.39 2.66 4.32
CA LEU A 102 16.83 2.65 2.93
C LEU A 102 15.71 3.22 2.06
N VAL A 103 16.04 4.20 1.23
CA VAL A 103 15.10 4.90 0.35
C VAL A 103 15.63 4.87 -1.06
N ARG A 104 14.77 4.50 -2.02
CA ARG A 104 15.07 4.61 -3.45
C ARG A 104 14.59 5.96 -3.97
N ASP A 105 15.43 6.62 -4.76
CA ASP A 105 15.10 7.83 -5.51
C ASP A 105 15.54 7.63 -6.96
N GLY A 106 14.56 7.35 -7.83
CA GLY A 106 14.82 7.00 -9.23
C GLY A 106 15.78 5.81 -9.37
N ALA A 107 16.97 6.09 -9.90
CA ALA A 107 18.03 5.12 -10.17
C ALA A 107 19.00 4.89 -9.00
N ASP A 108 18.83 5.62 -7.90
CA ASP A 108 19.74 5.62 -6.76
C ASP A 108 19.06 5.13 -5.48
N VAL A 109 19.87 4.67 -4.52
CA VAL A 109 19.44 4.31 -3.17
C VAL A 109 20.28 5.04 -2.11
N SER A 110 19.62 5.53 -1.08
CA SER A 110 20.22 6.34 -0.01
C SER A 110 19.67 5.97 1.35
N PHE A 111 20.37 6.39 2.42
CA PHE A 111 19.94 6.13 3.79
C PHE A 111 19.39 7.40 4.43
N LYS A 112 18.30 7.26 5.16
CA LYS A 112 17.75 8.28 6.06
C LYS A 112 17.85 7.79 7.50
N ARG A 113 18.26 8.67 8.41
CA ARG A 113 18.28 8.39 9.84
C ARG A 113 16.88 8.59 10.42
N LEU A 114 16.43 7.67 11.26
CA LEU A 114 15.13 7.76 11.93
C LEU A 114 15.31 8.30 13.36
N GLU A 115 14.50 9.28 13.75
CA GLU A 115 14.50 9.83 15.11
C GLU A 115 13.67 8.96 16.08
N LYS A 116 12.73 8.18 15.55
CA LYS A 116 11.85 7.27 16.30
C LYS A 116 11.72 5.94 15.54
N VAL A 117 11.71 4.83 16.28
CA VAL A 117 11.40 3.51 15.70
C VAL A 117 9.89 3.44 15.53
N GLU A 118 9.41 3.62 14.31
CA GLU A 118 8.03 3.35 13.93
C GLU A 118 8.00 1.94 13.37
N ILE A 119 7.49 0.99 14.16
CA ILE A 119 7.21 -0.37 13.70
C ILE A 119 5.89 -0.28 12.94
N ASP A 120 5.96 -0.09 11.62
CA ASP A 120 4.82 -0.34 10.75
C ASP A 120 4.62 -1.86 10.68
N GLU A 121 3.62 -2.37 11.41
CA GLU A 121 3.23 -3.80 11.36
C GLU A 121 2.52 -4.19 10.05
N THR A 122 2.42 -3.27 9.09
CA THR A 122 1.66 -3.46 7.85
C THR A 122 2.50 -2.97 6.67
N GLY A 123 3.08 -3.92 5.93
CA GLY A 123 4.03 -3.66 4.85
C GLY A 123 3.56 -2.60 3.85
N ASP A 124 4.49 -1.71 3.50
CA ASP A 124 4.64 -0.74 2.39
C ASP A 124 3.43 -0.16 1.65
N GLN A 125 2.32 -0.88 1.47
CA GLN A 125 1.09 -0.36 0.86
C GLN A 125 0.31 0.55 1.80
N GLU A 126 0.19 0.19 3.09
CA GLU A 126 -0.63 0.97 4.04
C GLU A 126 -0.03 2.34 4.34
N SER A 127 1.28 2.40 4.62
CA SER A 127 1.93 3.68 4.89
C SER A 127 2.14 4.52 3.64
N SER A 128 2.40 3.92 2.48
CA SER A 128 2.40 4.63 1.19
C SER A 128 1.03 5.24 0.91
N PHE A 129 -0.04 4.47 1.09
CA PHE A 129 -1.42 4.91 0.90
C PHE A 129 -1.78 6.09 1.81
N LEU A 130 -1.41 6.02 3.10
CA LEU A 130 -1.68 7.09 4.06
C LEU A 130 -0.79 8.32 3.90
N SER A 131 0.39 8.18 3.30
CA SER A 131 1.29 9.30 2.99
C SER A 131 0.91 10.07 1.73
N ARG A 132 -0.06 9.59 0.94
CA ARG A 132 -0.55 10.34 -0.23
C ARG A 132 -1.26 11.59 0.23
N GLU A 133 -0.72 12.75 -0.16
CA GLU A 133 -1.38 14.02 0.02
C GLU A 133 -2.46 14.18 -1.04
N PHE A 134 -3.70 13.88 -0.66
CA PHE A 134 -4.87 14.30 -1.44
C PHE A 134 -5.29 15.68 -0.94
N GLY A 135 -5.53 16.62 -1.86
CA GLY A 135 -6.07 17.94 -1.54
C GLY A 135 -7.48 17.88 -0.95
N SER A 136 -8.16 19.03 -0.87
CA SER A 136 -9.56 19.07 -0.48
C SER A 136 -10.41 18.18 -1.40
N ILE A 137 -11.27 17.36 -0.80
CA ILE A 137 -12.14 16.45 -1.55
C ILE A 137 -13.21 17.27 -2.26
N HIS A 138 -13.25 17.16 -3.58
CA HIS A 138 -14.31 17.70 -4.41
C HIS A 138 -14.81 16.61 -5.35
N THR A 139 -16.12 16.54 -5.55
CA THR A 139 -16.74 15.66 -6.55
C THR A 139 -16.71 16.27 -7.96
N ASP A 140 -16.22 17.50 -8.08
CA ASP A 140 -15.96 18.16 -9.34
C ASP A 140 -15.07 17.28 -10.25
N GLY A 141 -15.44 17.15 -11.53
CA GLY A 141 -14.74 16.29 -12.48
C GLY A 141 -15.32 14.88 -12.64
N LEU A 142 -16.12 14.39 -11.69
CA LEU A 142 -16.84 13.11 -11.86
C LEU A 142 -18.04 13.25 -12.82
N GLY A 143 -18.50 14.47 -13.10
CA GLY A 143 -19.60 14.70 -14.04
C GLY A 143 -20.95 14.12 -13.58
N LEU A 144 -21.15 14.00 -12.26
CA LEU A 144 -22.40 13.54 -11.65
C LEU A 144 -23.52 14.56 -11.85
N ASP A 145 -24.77 14.07 -11.82
CA ASP A 145 -25.96 14.93 -11.94
C ASP A 145 -26.02 15.97 -10.81
N GLY A 146 -26.49 17.18 -11.12
CA GLY A 146 -26.41 18.35 -10.23
C GLY A 146 -27.00 18.13 -8.83
N PRO A 147 -28.21 17.56 -8.69
CA PRO A 147 -28.78 17.22 -7.39
C PRO A 147 -27.95 16.19 -6.60
N VAL A 148 -27.41 15.16 -7.27
CA VAL A 148 -26.60 14.11 -6.63
C VAL A 148 -25.27 14.69 -6.17
N ALA A 149 -24.60 15.45 -7.03
CA ALA A 149 -23.35 16.14 -6.71
C ALA A 149 -23.52 17.07 -5.50
N ALA A 150 -24.60 17.86 -5.45
CA ALA A 150 -24.88 18.76 -4.33
C ALA A 150 -25.07 18.01 -2.99
N VAL A 151 -25.71 16.84 -3.01
CA VAL A 151 -25.85 15.99 -1.82
C VAL A 151 -24.49 15.45 -1.38
N LEU A 152 -23.66 14.97 -2.31
CA LEU A 152 -22.33 14.45 -2.01
C LEU A 152 -21.41 15.54 -1.45
N GLU A 153 -21.41 16.75 -2.03
CA GLU A 153 -20.66 17.91 -1.51
C GLU A 153 -21.08 18.27 -0.07
N ASN A 154 -22.37 18.21 0.24
CA ASN A 154 -22.85 18.41 1.61
C ASN A 154 -22.37 17.31 2.55
N ARG A 155 -22.28 16.06 2.10
CA ARG A 155 -21.72 14.95 2.90
C ARG A 155 -20.24 15.15 3.17
N LEU A 156 -19.46 15.59 2.18
CA LEU A 156 -18.04 15.90 2.36
C LEU A 156 -17.83 17.00 3.41
N LYS A 157 -18.62 18.08 3.35
CA LYS A 157 -18.60 19.13 4.39
C LYS A 157 -18.96 18.61 5.77
N GLU A 158 -19.92 17.69 5.87
CA GLU A 158 -20.31 17.08 7.14
C GLU A 158 -19.21 16.17 7.71
N ILE A 159 -18.53 15.40 6.85
CA ILE A 159 -17.39 14.56 7.22
C ILE A 159 -16.30 15.42 7.86
N GLU A 160 -15.93 16.54 7.25
CA GLU A 160 -14.89 17.44 7.76
C GLU A 160 -15.24 18.03 9.13
N LYS A 161 -16.53 18.36 9.36
CA LYS A 161 -17.01 18.79 10.69
C LYS A 161 -16.92 17.67 11.71
N CYS A 162 -17.37 16.46 11.37
CA CYS A 162 -17.28 15.30 12.27
C CYS A 162 -15.83 14.95 12.61
N PHE A 163 -14.93 15.05 11.63
CA PHE A 163 -13.50 14.82 11.82
C PHE A 163 -12.90 15.85 12.76
N SER A 164 -13.17 17.14 12.54
CA SER A 164 -12.75 18.24 13.41
C SER A 164 -13.29 18.14 14.83
N ALA A 165 -14.48 17.55 15.00
CA ALA A 165 -15.10 17.30 16.29
C ALA A 165 -14.64 16.00 16.98
N ALA A 166 -13.65 15.29 16.43
CA ALA A 166 -13.18 14.00 16.93
C ALA A 166 -14.32 12.96 17.10
N ALA A 167 -15.21 12.87 16.10
CA ALA A 167 -16.33 11.92 16.05
C ALA A 167 -16.04 10.77 15.05
N PRO A 168 -15.16 9.80 15.39
CA PRO A 168 -14.63 8.85 14.42
C PRO A 168 -15.67 7.91 13.80
N LEU A 169 -16.65 7.43 14.58
CA LEU A 169 -17.74 6.61 14.03
C LEU A 169 -18.54 7.35 12.96
N ALA A 170 -18.88 8.63 13.22
CA ALA A 170 -19.62 9.44 12.26
C ALA A 170 -18.84 9.65 10.96
N VAL A 171 -17.53 9.93 11.07
CA VAL A 171 -16.64 10.03 9.89
C VAL A 171 -16.64 8.74 9.08
N ILE A 172 -16.46 7.59 9.73
CA ILE A 172 -16.43 6.28 9.07
C ILE A 172 -17.73 6.00 8.33
N PHE A 173 -18.87 6.22 9.00
CA PHE A 173 -20.19 5.95 8.42
C PHE A 173 -20.50 6.87 7.25
N LEU A 174 -20.20 8.16 7.40
CA LEU A 174 -20.38 9.14 6.34
C LEU A 174 -19.44 8.87 5.18
N ALA A 175 -18.17 8.52 5.42
CA ALA A 175 -17.21 8.21 4.37
C ALA A 175 -17.63 6.99 3.55
N GLY A 176 -17.99 5.88 4.21
CA GLY A 176 -18.47 4.67 3.54
C GLY A 176 -19.78 4.92 2.76
N SER A 177 -20.73 5.66 3.35
CA SER A 177 -21.98 6.01 2.65
C SER A 177 -21.78 6.98 1.49
N THR A 178 -20.79 7.88 1.58
CA THR A 178 -20.46 8.83 0.51
C THR A 178 -19.81 8.10 -0.65
N LEU A 179 -18.90 7.15 -0.37
CA LEU A 179 -18.30 6.30 -1.40
C LEU A 179 -19.35 5.48 -2.15
N GLU A 180 -20.32 4.88 -1.44
CA GLU A 180 -21.45 4.18 -2.04
C GLU A 180 -22.27 5.10 -2.96
N GLY A 181 -22.55 6.32 -2.50
CA GLY A 181 -23.27 7.33 -3.28
C GLY A 181 -22.53 7.78 -4.55
N VAL A 182 -21.20 7.93 -4.47
CA VAL A 182 -20.35 8.24 -5.63
C VAL A 182 -20.44 7.13 -6.67
N PHE A 183 -20.25 5.86 -6.27
CA PHE A 183 -20.33 4.74 -7.19
C PHE A 183 -21.72 4.55 -7.79
N LEU A 184 -22.79 4.73 -7.01
CA LEU A 184 -24.15 4.70 -7.53
C LEU A 184 -24.38 5.81 -8.57
N GLY A 185 -23.91 7.03 -8.30
CA GLY A 185 -23.98 8.15 -9.24
C GLY A 185 -23.31 7.82 -10.58
N LEU A 186 -22.12 7.22 -10.53
CA LEU A 186 -21.40 6.76 -11.72
C LEU A 186 -22.11 5.61 -12.44
N ALA A 187 -22.66 4.65 -11.70
CA ALA A 187 -23.39 3.53 -12.28
C ALA A 187 -24.64 4.00 -13.05
N VAL A 188 -25.36 4.99 -12.51
CA VAL A 188 -26.49 5.64 -13.19
C VAL A 188 -26.04 6.39 -14.44
N GLN A 189 -24.87 7.02 -14.42
CA GLN A 189 -24.29 7.73 -15.56
C GLN A 189 -23.77 6.79 -16.65
N PHE A 190 -23.18 5.64 -16.28
CA PHE A 190 -22.56 4.66 -17.18
C PHE A 190 -23.23 3.27 -17.05
N PRO A 191 -24.54 3.16 -17.32
CA PRO A 191 -25.30 1.96 -16.99
C PRO A 191 -24.89 0.74 -17.81
N ARG A 192 -24.40 0.92 -19.04
CA ARG A 192 -23.98 -0.20 -19.90
C ARG A 192 -22.72 -0.85 -19.36
N GLN A 193 -21.73 -0.03 -19.01
CA GLN A 193 -20.43 -0.43 -18.49
C GLN A 193 -20.63 -1.24 -17.20
N PHE A 194 -21.32 -0.64 -16.22
CA PHE A 194 -21.57 -1.29 -14.92
C PHE A 194 -22.39 -2.57 -15.03
N ASN A 195 -23.43 -2.64 -15.88
CA ASN A 195 -24.24 -3.86 -16.00
C ASN A 195 -23.57 -4.98 -16.82
N SER A 196 -22.48 -4.67 -17.55
CA SER A 196 -21.81 -5.64 -18.43
C SER A 196 -20.68 -6.41 -17.75
N THR A 197 -20.23 -5.97 -16.58
CA THR A 197 -19.15 -6.63 -15.84
C THR A 197 -19.56 -7.99 -15.29
N ARG A 198 -18.58 -8.86 -15.05
CA ARG A 198 -18.81 -10.16 -14.43
C ARG A 198 -19.17 -10.03 -12.95
N ALA A 199 -18.63 -9.03 -12.28
CA ALA A 199 -18.89 -8.70 -10.88
C ALA A 199 -20.28 -8.09 -10.63
N SER A 200 -21.06 -7.75 -11.68
CA SER A 200 -22.41 -7.20 -11.51
C SER A 200 -23.30 -8.20 -10.76
N PRO A 201 -23.96 -7.81 -9.65
CA PRO A 201 -24.79 -8.70 -8.86
C PRO A 201 -26.03 -9.12 -9.66
N LYS A 202 -26.30 -10.42 -9.66
CA LYS A 202 -27.44 -11.02 -10.37
C LYS A 202 -28.51 -11.52 -9.40
N ASP A 203 -29.74 -11.57 -9.88
CA ASP A 203 -30.84 -12.25 -9.22
C ASP A 203 -30.79 -13.77 -9.45
N ALA A 204 -31.74 -14.50 -8.88
CA ALA A 204 -31.84 -15.95 -9.02
C ALA A 204 -32.03 -16.42 -10.47
N ASN A 205 -32.49 -15.54 -11.37
CA ASN A 205 -32.71 -15.81 -12.78
C ASN A 205 -31.49 -15.42 -13.65
N GLY A 206 -30.39 -14.97 -13.04
CA GLY A 206 -29.19 -14.52 -13.73
C GLY A 206 -29.29 -13.11 -14.32
N LYS A 207 -30.36 -12.36 -14.04
CA LYS A 207 -30.53 -10.97 -14.47
C LYS A 207 -29.80 -10.03 -13.53
N VAL A 208 -29.11 -9.03 -14.06
CA VAL A 208 -28.43 -8.02 -13.23
C VAL A 208 -29.47 -7.23 -12.43
N ARG A 209 -29.19 -7.05 -11.14
CA ARG A 209 -30.06 -6.31 -10.21
C ARG A 209 -30.10 -4.82 -10.56
N GLN A 210 -31.17 -4.15 -10.16
CA GLN A 210 -31.25 -2.69 -10.27
C GLN A 210 -30.22 -2.03 -9.36
N PHE A 211 -29.66 -0.89 -9.76
CA PHE A 211 -28.55 -0.26 -9.04
C PHE A 211 -28.87 0.04 -7.57
N GLN A 212 -30.10 0.45 -7.24
CA GLN A 212 -30.48 0.69 -5.84
C GLN A 212 -30.39 -0.56 -4.92
N ASP A 213 -30.36 -1.76 -5.51
CA ASP A 213 -30.24 -3.04 -4.78
C ASP A 213 -28.79 -3.53 -4.70
N TRP A 214 -27.83 -2.75 -5.19
CA TRP A 214 -26.41 -3.07 -5.10
C TRP A 214 -25.85 -2.61 -3.77
N THR A 215 -25.00 -3.45 -3.16
CA THR A 215 -24.26 -3.08 -1.95
C THR A 215 -22.99 -2.31 -2.32
N LEU A 216 -22.42 -1.54 -1.38
CA LEU A 216 -21.09 -0.96 -1.54
C LEU A 216 -20.03 -1.99 -1.98
N SER A 217 -20.10 -3.24 -1.47
CA SER A 217 -19.20 -4.29 -1.94
C SER A 217 -19.31 -4.54 -3.44
N ASN A 218 -20.54 -4.63 -3.95
CA ASN A 218 -20.77 -4.87 -5.38
C ASN A 218 -20.21 -3.73 -6.22
N TYR A 219 -20.39 -2.49 -5.76
CA TYR A 219 -19.81 -1.33 -6.44
C TYR A 219 -18.29 -1.35 -6.46
N ILE A 220 -17.64 -1.69 -5.34
CA ILE A 220 -16.18 -1.77 -5.26
C ILE A 220 -15.65 -2.85 -6.21
N ASP A 221 -16.28 -4.03 -6.23
CA ASP A 221 -15.89 -5.15 -7.09
C ASP A 221 -16.03 -4.79 -8.58
N VAL A 222 -17.14 -4.16 -8.97
CA VAL A 222 -17.38 -3.71 -10.35
C VAL A 222 -16.43 -2.58 -10.73
N ALA A 223 -16.18 -1.61 -9.86
CA ALA A 223 -15.22 -0.54 -10.10
C ALA A 223 -13.81 -1.09 -10.32
N LYS A 224 -13.41 -2.14 -9.60
CA LYS A 224 -12.13 -2.79 -9.83
C LYS A 224 -12.06 -3.52 -11.17
N GLU A 225 -13.12 -4.23 -11.54
CA GLU A 225 -13.18 -4.93 -12.84
C GLU A 225 -13.16 -3.94 -14.02
N LEU A 226 -13.81 -2.78 -13.88
CA LEU A 226 -13.77 -1.71 -14.87
C LEU A 226 -12.41 -0.99 -14.93
N GLY A 227 -11.51 -1.22 -13.98
CA GLY A 227 -10.21 -0.56 -13.91
C GLY A 227 -10.30 0.93 -13.58
N ILE A 228 -11.37 1.35 -12.88
CA ILE A 228 -11.58 2.76 -12.48
C ILE A 228 -11.14 3.05 -11.05
N ILE A 229 -10.65 2.04 -10.34
CA ILE A 229 -9.96 2.15 -9.05
C ILE A 229 -8.72 1.25 -9.01
N GLU A 230 -7.67 1.73 -8.33
CA GLU A 230 -6.42 1.01 -8.18
C GLU A 230 -6.53 -0.16 -7.18
N HIS A 231 -5.50 -1.03 -7.15
CA HIS A 231 -5.55 -2.25 -6.34
C HIS A 231 -5.58 -1.98 -4.83
N ASP A 232 -4.83 -0.98 -4.39
CA ASP A 232 -4.84 -0.50 -3.01
C ASP A 232 -6.19 0.14 -2.64
N THR A 233 -6.71 1.04 -3.48
CA THR A 233 -8.03 1.66 -3.31
C THR A 233 -9.13 0.61 -3.21
N TYR A 234 -9.09 -0.43 -4.05
CA TYR A 234 -10.00 -1.59 -3.97
C TYR A 234 -9.95 -2.26 -2.59
N LYS A 235 -8.75 -2.67 -2.14
CA LYS A 235 -8.56 -3.37 -0.87
C LYS A 235 -9.05 -2.53 0.32
N PHE A 236 -8.63 -1.26 0.38
CA PHE A 236 -9.01 -0.38 1.49
C PHE A 236 -10.48 0.06 1.45
N SER A 237 -11.10 0.10 0.27
CA SER A 237 -12.54 0.34 0.15
C SER A 237 -13.37 -0.78 0.78
N HIS A 238 -12.94 -2.05 0.67
CA HIS A 238 -13.60 -3.14 1.40
C HIS A 238 -13.43 -2.98 2.92
N THR A 239 -12.26 -2.58 3.39
CA THR A 239 -12.05 -2.28 4.82
C THR A 239 -12.95 -1.13 5.31
N LEU A 240 -13.06 -0.04 4.54
CA LEU A 240 -13.99 1.05 4.84
C LEU A 240 -15.45 0.55 4.90
N ARG A 241 -15.85 -0.30 3.94
CA ARG A 241 -17.18 -0.92 3.94
C ARG A 241 -17.43 -1.74 5.20
N ASP A 242 -16.46 -2.52 5.65
CA ASP A 242 -16.59 -3.34 6.86
C ASP A 242 -16.69 -2.47 8.11
N PHE A 243 -15.89 -1.40 8.20
CA PHE A 243 -16.00 -0.44 9.30
C PHE A 243 -17.33 0.34 9.30
N ARG A 244 -17.89 0.63 8.12
CA ARG A 244 -19.21 1.25 7.99
C ARG A 244 -20.31 0.35 8.57
N ASN A 245 -20.18 -0.98 8.48
CA ASN A 245 -21.19 -1.92 9.00
C ASN A 245 -21.36 -1.85 10.53
N TYR A 246 -20.39 -1.28 11.25
CA TYR A 246 -20.54 -0.98 12.68
C TYR A 246 -21.53 0.14 12.98
N ILE A 247 -22.22 0.68 11.97
CA ILE A 247 -23.45 1.44 12.16
C ILE A 247 -24.52 0.64 12.91
N HIS A 248 -24.44 -0.69 12.85
CA HIS A 248 -25.26 -1.60 13.65
C HIS A 248 -24.62 -1.79 15.05
N PRO A 249 -25.24 -1.30 16.15
CA PRO A 249 -24.60 -1.31 17.47
C PRO A 249 -24.26 -2.71 18.01
N PHE A 250 -25.07 -3.73 17.68
CA PHE A 250 -24.79 -5.11 18.09
C PHE A 250 -23.58 -5.71 17.37
N GLU A 251 -23.37 -5.36 16.10
CA GLU A 251 -22.19 -5.77 15.33
C GLU A 251 -20.92 -5.10 15.90
N GLN A 252 -21.03 -3.81 16.24
CA GLN A 252 -19.95 -3.08 16.90
C GLN A 252 -19.60 -3.70 18.27
N MET A 253 -20.62 -4.04 19.07
CA MET A 253 -20.44 -4.66 20.38
C MET A 253 -19.78 -6.04 20.25
N ALA A 254 -20.24 -6.88 19.33
CA ALA A 254 -19.73 -8.24 19.14
C ALA A 254 -18.26 -8.25 18.69
N SER A 255 -17.87 -7.30 17.84
CA SER A 255 -16.49 -7.13 17.37
C SER A 255 -15.57 -6.41 18.36
N GLY A 256 -16.12 -5.74 19.38
CA GLY A 256 -15.35 -4.87 20.27
C GLY A 256 -14.77 -3.64 19.57
N PHE A 257 -15.33 -3.24 18.43
CA PHE A 257 -14.77 -2.16 17.62
C PHE A 257 -14.95 -0.78 18.28
N ALA A 258 -13.82 -0.14 18.59
CA ALA A 258 -13.75 1.20 19.14
C ALA A 258 -12.81 2.06 18.27
N PRO A 259 -13.34 2.75 17.24
CA PRO A 259 -12.48 3.49 16.32
C PRO A 259 -11.89 4.72 17.00
N ARG A 260 -10.63 5.01 16.64
CA ARG A 260 -9.91 6.22 17.07
C ARG A 260 -9.88 7.23 15.93
N ASN A 261 -9.45 8.46 16.19
CA ASN A 261 -9.28 9.47 15.15
C ASN A 261 -8.37 9.01 14.00
N ARG A 262 -7.33 8.21 14.29
CA ARG A 262 -6.49 7.59 13.26
C ARG A 262 -7.27 6.63 12.37
N THR A 263 -8.22 5.87 12.90
CA THR A 263 -9.10 5.00 12.11
C THR A 263 -9.98 5.81 11.16
N ALA A 264 -10.52 6.94 11.65
CA ALA A 264 -11.29 7.87 10.84
C ALA A 264 -10.45 8.56 9.75
N GLU A 265 -9.20 8.92 10.06
CA GLU A 265 -8.24 9.47 9.10
C GLU A 265 -7.97 8.47 7.96
N ILE A 266 -7.68 7.21 8.29
CA ILE A 266 -7.51 6.14 7.28
C ILE A 266 -8.74 6.03 6.39
N CYS A 267 -9.95 5.96 6.97
CA CYS A 267 -11.20 5.87 6.23
C CYS A 267 -11.46 7.07 5.31
N LEU A 268 -11.07 8.28 5.76
CA LEU A 268 -11.16 9.49 4.94
C LEU A 268 -10.17 9.44 3.78
N GLN A 269 -8.96 8.92 3.99
CA GLN A 269 -7.99 8.69 2.92
C GLN A 269 -8.49 7.68 1.88
N VAL A 270 -9.25 6.65 2.30
CA VAL A 270 -9.92 5.74 1.37
C VAL A 270 -10.90 6.46 0.44
N LEU A 271 -11.75 7.32 0.99
CA LEU A 271 -12.67 8.11 0.19
C LEU A 271 -11.94 9.04 -0.78
N ARG A 272 -10.85 9.69 -0.33
CA ARG A 272 -9.99 10.56 -1.14
C ARG A 272 -9.38 9.82 -2.31
N ALA A 273 -8.72 8.70 -2.04
CA ALA A 273 -8.08 7.87 -3.06
C ALA A 273 -9.09 7.39 -4.11
N ALA A 274 -10.26 6.91 -3.66
CA ALA A 274 -11.31 6.47 -4.58
C ALA A 274 -11.80 7.61 -5.49
N ILE A 275 -12.06 8.80 -4.96
CA ILE A 275 -12.50 9.94 -5.77
C ILE A 275 -11.40 10.34 -6.77
N HIS A 276 -10.14 10.34 -6.35
CA HIS A 276 -9.00 10.65 -7.21
C HIS A 276 -8.84 9.64 -8.36
N ASP A 277 -8.82 8.33 -8.05
CA ASP A 277 -8.74 7.27 -9.06
C ASP A 277 -9.88 7.40 -10.08
N LEU A 278 -11.09 7.69 -9.59
CA LEU A 278 -12.25 7.91 -10.44
C LEU A 278 -12.06 9.15 -11.33
N GLN A 279 -11.59 10.28 -10.81
CA GLN A 279 -11.35 11.49 -11.61
C GLN A 279 -10.32 11.27 -12.73
N GLU A 280 -9.26 10.51 -12.46
CA GLU A 280 -8.24 10.19 -13.47
C GLU A 280 -8.75 9.20 -14.53
N SER A 281 -9.56 8.23 -14.10
CA SER A 281 -9.96 7.09 -14.94
C SER A 281 -11.30 7.27 -15.66
N ILE A 282 -12.19 8.18 -15.22
CA ILE A 282 -13.59 8.25 -15.69
C ILE A 282 -13.75 8.42 -17.21
N ASN A 283 -12.80 9.05 -17.88
CA ASN A 283 -12.84 9.22 -19.33
C ASN A 283 -12.73 7.88 -20.08
N SER A 284 -12.15 6.84 -19.47
CA SER A 284 -12.10 5.49 -20.04
C SER A 284 -13.49 4.87 -20.21
N LEU A 285 -14.46 5.26 -19.38
CA LEU A 285 -15.84 4.76 -19.44
C LEU A 285 -16.67 5.41 -20.56
N ARG A 286 -16.18 6.50 -21.16
CA ARG A 286 -16.89 7.26 -22.22
C ARG A 286 -16.62 6.71 -23.63
N ILE A 287 -15.67 5.78 -23.77
CA ILE A 287 -15.24 5.16 -25.02
C ILE A 287 -16.06 3.90 -25.28
#